data_AF-A0A5A8CZA1-F1
#
_entry.id   AF-A0A5A8CZA1-F1
#
_cell.length_a   1.000
_cell.length_b   1.000
_cell.length_c   1.000
_cell.angle_alpha   90.00
_cell.angle_beta   90.00
_cell.angle_gamma   90.00
#
_symmetry.space_group_name_H-M   'P 1'
#
loop_
_entity.id
_entity.type
_entity.pdbx_description
1 polymer ?
#
loop_
_entity_poly.entity_id
_entity_poly.type
_entity_poly.pdbx_seq_one_letter_code
_entity_poly.pdbx_strand_id
1 'polypeptide(L)'
;MAAAAAEWPRPESGHFELFVAKAACKFNAAHFIAHPDGYRERMHGHNYRAEITVKGRQGWALGEDGYLLDFGSVKKALKASCAELDETFLCPAKCAATVVTQLGAEGEVVPLAPGRWDGRGTLRIVVKHDGAEFTMPRSDAIVLPLEQASAELLAWYICCHTLERLGGPAALWAQGAESLRVGVVETEHQEASFTLPLRPGGAVATAGS
;
A
#
# COMPACT_ATOMS: atom_id res chain seq x y z
N MET A 1 36.94 40.22 -15.28
CA MET A 1 35.47 40.20 -15.48
C MET A 1 34.97 38.85 -15.00
N ALA A 2 34.15 38.82 -13.95
CA ALA A 2 33.49 37.59 -13.53
C ALA A 2 32.43 37.27 -14.60
N ALA A 3 32.47 36.06 -15.16
CA ALA A 3 31.36 35.57 -15.97
C ALA A 3 30.11 35.60 -15.08
N ALA A 4 29.07 36.32 -15.51
CA ALA A 4 27.76 36.22 -14.87
C ALA A 4 27.41 34.73 -14.80
N ALA A 5 27.10 34.25 -13.59
CA ALA A 5 26.63 32.88 -13.41
C ALA A 5 25.48 32.68 -14.39
N ALA A 6 25.58 31.66 -15.25
CA ALA A 6 24.48 31.34 -16.13
C ALA A 6 23.26 31.06 -15.25
N GLU A 7 22.28 31.95 -15.28
CA GLU A 7 20.98 31.67 -14.69
C GLU A 7 20.30 30.70 -15.66
N TRP A 8 20.05 29.47 -15.21
CA TRP A 8 19.17 28.56 -15.93
C TRP A 8 17.74 29.01 -15.61
N PRO A 9 17.03 29.70 -16.53
CA PRO A 9 15.66 30.10 -16.28
C PRO A 9 14.83 28.84 -16.00
N ARG A 10 13.93 28.91 -15.02
CA ARG A 10 13.00 27.80 -14.76
C ARG A 10 12.17 27.59 -16.05
N PRO A 11 12.00 26.34 -16.51
CA PRO A 11 11.30 26.08 -17.76
C PRO A 11 9.83 26.51 -17.66
N GLU A 12 9.31 27.15 -18.72
CA GLU A 12 7.92 27.63 -18.80
C GLU A 12 6.89 26.49 -18.86
N SER A 13 7.35 25.28 -19.15
CA SER A 13 6.52 24.06 -19.23
C SER A 13 7.29 22.85 -18.70
N GLY A 14 6.57 21.81 -18.29
CA GLY A 14 7.12 20.62 -17.68
C GLY A 14 6.55 20.37 -16.29
N HIS A 15 7.04 19.32 -15.63
CA HIS A 15 6.69 18.96 -14.27
C HIS A 15 7.90 18.36 -13.56
N PHE A 16 7.89 18.44 -12.24
CA PHE A 16 8.85 17.72 -11.41
C PHE A 16 8.26 16.38 -11.00
N GLU A 17 9.13 15.40 -10.81
CA GLU A 17 8.77 14.09 -10.30
C GLU A 17 9.75 13.68 -9.21
N LEU A 18 9.21 13.08 -8.16
CA LEU A 18 9.96 12.49 -7.06
C LEU A 18 9.73 10.98 -7.08
N PHE A 19 10.82 10.20 -7.05
CA PHE A 19 10.78 8.75 -6.97
C PHE A 19 11.56 8.25 -5.76
N VAL A 20 10.99 7.32 -5.02
CA VAL A 20 11.63 6.65 -3.87
C VAL A 20 11.45 5.14 -3.99
N ALA A 21 12.56 4.46 -4.20
CA ALA A 21 12.72 3.02 -3.96
C ALA A 21 13.92 2.83 -3.03
N LYS A 22 13.68 2.29 -1.83
CA LYS A 22 14.73 2.03 -0.83
C LYS A 22 14.56 0.64 -0.27
N ALA A 23 15.67 -0.03 0.03
CA ALA A 23 15.68 -1.39 0.60
C ALA A 23 14.88 -1.51 1.91
N ALA A 24 14.72 -0.40 2.66
CA ALA A 24 13.92 -0.35 3.88
C ALA A 24 12.41 -0.26 3.64
N CYS A 25 11.95 0.06 2.43
CA CYS A 25 10.54 0.06 2.02
C CYS A 25 10.18 -1.33 1.51
N LYS A 26 10.16 -2.30 2.42
CA LYS A 26 9.91 -3.72 2.14
C LYS A 26 9.03 -4.34 3.20
N PHE A 27 8.42 -5.48 2.87
CA PHE A 27 7.75 -6.34 3.81
C PHE A 27 7.85 -7.80 3.34
N ASN A 28 8.14 -8.71 4.25
CA ASN A 28 8.23 -10.14 3.97
C ASN A 28 6.96 -10.78 4.51
N ALA A 29 6.13 -11.36 3.66
CA ALA A 29 4.81 -11.82 4.07
C ALA A 29 4.40 -13.11 3.37
N ALA A 30 3.56 -13.89 4.05
CA ALA A 30 2.94 -15.09 3.51
C ALA A 30 1.56 -14.78 2.96
N HIS A 31 1.14 -15.49 1.91
CA HIS A 31 -0.18 -15.33 1.30
C HIS A 31 -0.57 -16.58 0.49
N PHE A 32 -1.81 -16.55 -0.01
CA PHE A 32 -2.25 -17.35 -1.14
C PHE A 32 -3.40 -16.61 -1.85
N ILE A 33 -3.52 -16.84 -3.15
CA ILE A 33 -4.66 -16.43 -3.98
C ILE A 33 -5.68 -17.57 -4.09
N ALA A 34 -6.97 -17.22 -4.00
CA ALA A 34 -8.09 -18.13 -4.20
C ALA A 34 -9.23 -17.44 -4.96
N HIS A 35 -9.80 -18.09 -5.96
CA HIS A 35 -10.88 -17.57 -6.78
C HIS A 35 -12.16 -18.41 -6.64
N PRO A 36 -13.35 -17.80 -6.79
CA PRO A 36 -14.62 -18.53 -6.69
C PRO A 36 -14.83 -19.61 -7.76
N ASP A 37 -14.05 -19.58 -8.84
CA ASP A 37 -14.10 -20.54 -9.96
C ASP A 37 -13.38 -21.87 -9.66
N GLY A 38 -12.84 -22.03 -8.46
CA GLY A 38 -12.16 -23.26 -8.01
C GLY A 38 -10.64 -23.19 -8.08
N TYR A 39 -10.06 -22.07 -8.50
CA TYR A 39 -8.61 -21.87 -8.42
C TYR A 39 -8.16 -21.53 -7.00
N ARG A 40 -7.09 -22.19 -6.53
CA ARG A 40 -6.37 -21.82 -5.32
C ARG A 40 -4.91 -22.23 -5.46
N GLU A 41 -4.00 -21.30 -5.26
CA GLU A 41 -2.57 -21.62 -5.20
C GLU A 41 -2.14 -22.12 -3.82
N ARG A 42 -0.99 -22.78 -3.72
CA ARG A 42 -0.45 -23.18 -2.41
C ARG A 42 0.02 -21.96 -1.63
N MET A 43 -0.13 -22.01 -0.31
CA MET A 43 0.45 -20.99 0.58
C MET A 43 1.97 -20.92 0.40
N HIS A 44 2.46 -19.70 0.27
CA HIS A 44 3.88 -19.38 0.15
C HIS A 44 4.11 -17.95 0.64
N GLY A 45 5.23 -17.33 0.31
CA GLY A 45 5.49 -15.94 0.67
C GLY A 45 6.56 -15.29 -0.19
N HIS A 46 6.69 -13.97 -0.02
CA HIS A 46 7.61 -13.14 -0.78
C HIS A 46 8.30 -12.10 0.09
N ASN A 47 9.42 -11.60 -0.42
CA ASN A 47 10.09 -10.40 0.08
C ASN A 47 9.65 -9.22 -0.78
N TYR A 48 8.44 -8.70 -0.52
CA TYR A 48 7.88 -7.59 -1.27
C TYR A 48 8.70 -6.33 -1.07
N ARG A 49 8.80 -5.51 -2.13
CA ARG A 49 9.32 -4.14 -2.05
C ARG A 49 8.28 -3.17 -2.53
N ALA A 50 8.19 -2.03 -1.86
CA ALA A 50 7.33 -0.93 -2.28
C ALA A 50 8.17 0.24 -2.79
N GLU A 51 7.66 0.89 -3.82
CA GLU A 51 8.20 2.11 -4.39
C GLU A 51 7.10 3.14 -4.55
N ILE A 52 7.48 4.41 -4.58
CA ILE A 52 6.53 5.51 -4.69
C ILE A 52 7.05 6.58 -5.63
N THR A 53 6.16 7.05 -6.49
CA THR A 53 6.37 8.17 -7.40
C THR A 53 5.34 9.25 -7.09
N VAL A 54 5.81 10.48 -6.91
CA VAL A 54 4.95 11.66 -6.81
C VAL A 54 5.20 12.53 -8.02
N LYS A 55 4.16 12.71 -8.83
CA LYS A 55 4.21 13.59 -9.98
C LYS A 55 3.68 14.97 -9.58
N GLY A 56 4.43 16.02 -9.88
CA GLY A 56 4.02 17.41 -9.70
C GLY A 56 3.10 17.88 -10.82
N ARG A 57 2.28 18.90 -10.53
CA ARG A 57 1.42 19.55 -11.52
C ARG A 57 2.27 20.27 -12.57
N GLN A 58 1.78 20.29 -13.81
CA GLN A 58 2.42 21.03 -14.89
C GLN A 58 2.54 22.52 -14.54
N GLY A 59 3.72 23.09 -14.79
CA GLY A 59 4.00 24.51 -14.54
C GLY A 59 4.02 24.90 -13.06
N TRP A 60 3.94 23.94 -12.13
CA TRP A 60 4.05 24.23 -10.70
C TRP A 60 5.48 24.63 -10.34
N ALA A 61 5.63 25.85 -9.84
CA ALA A 61 6.88 26.30 -9.27
C ALA A 61 7.13 25.61 -7.93
N LEU A 62 8.30 25.00 -7.76
CA LEU A 62 8.74 24.51 -6.45
C LEU A 62 8.80 25.68 -5.46
N GLY A 63 8.53 25.38 -4.19
CA GLY A 63 8.61 26.33 -3.09
C GLY A 63 10.01 26.91 -2.92
N GLU A 64 10.17 27.81 -1.95
CA GLU A 64 11.47 28.43 -1.64
C GLU A 64 12.53 27.40 -1.21
N ASP A 65 12.09 26.28 -0.62
CA ASP A 65 12.93 25.14 -0.26
C ASP A 65 13.39 24.30 -1.48
N GLY A 66 12.78 24.53 -2.65
CA GLY A 66 13.11 23.85 -3.90
C GLY A 66 12.63 22.41 -3.97
N TYR A 67 11.66 21.99 -3.14
CA TYR A 67 11.15 20.61 -3.15
C TYR A 67 9.72 20.55 -3.69
N LEU A 68 9.41 19.44 -4.38
CA LEU A 68 8.02 19.04 -4.62
C LEU A 68 7.44 18.47 -3.32
N LEU A 69 8.20 17.57 -2.70
CA LEU A 69 7.99 17.02 -1.36
C LEU A 69 9.31 16.66 -0.73
N ASP A 70 9.38 16.71 0.61
CA ASP A 70 10.53 16.23 1.35
C ASP A 70 10.67 14.70 1.24
N PHE A 71 11.84 14.25 0.77
CA PHE A 71 12.19 12.83 0.69
C PHE A 71 12.11 12.11 2.04
N GLY A 72 12.45 12.79 3.13
CA GLY A 72 12.42 12.19 4.48
C GLY A 72 11.01 11.76 4.86
N SER A 73 10.05 12.65 4.64
CA SER A 73 8.63 12.48 4.91
C SER A 73 8.04 11.35 4.06
N VAL A 74 8.32 11.33 2.75
CA VAL A 74 7.87 10.27 1.84
C VAL A 74 8.46 8.90 2.24
N LYS A 75 9.76 8.82 2.53
CA LYS A 75 10.42 7.58 2.97
C LYS A 75 9.83 7.06 4.28
N LYS A 76 9.62 7.95 5.26
CA LYS A 76 9.06 7.59 6.58
C LYS A 76 7.65 7.06 6.43
N ALA A 77 6.81 7.72 5.62
CA ALA A 77 5.45 7.32 5.37
C ALA A 77 5.38 5.94 4.68
N LEU A 78 6.09 5.77 3.56
CA LEU A 78 6.09 4.50 2.82
C LEU A 78 6.64 3.34 3.67
N LYS A 79 7.75 3.55 4.37
CA LYS A 79 8.34 2.55 5.28
C LYS A 79 7.35 2.12 6.36
N ALA A 80 6.63 3.08 6.97
CA ALA A 80 5.65 2.77 8.00
C ALA A 80 4.48 1.94 7.46
N SER A 81 4.00 2.24 6.24
CA SER A 81 2.97 1.44 5.58
C SER A 81 3.44 0.00 5.30
N CYS A 82 4.70 -0.19 4.87
CA CYS A 82 5.25 -1.54 4.69
C CYS A 82 5.40 -2.29 6.01
N ALA A 83 5.85 -1.63 7.08
CA ALA A 83 6.03 -2.25 8.39
C ALA A 83 4.72 -2.83 8.96
N GLU A 84 3.56 -2.28 8.59
CA GLU A 84 2.26 -2.85 8.97
C GLU A 84 2.01 -4.23 8.35
N LEU A 85 2.63 -4.55 7.22
CA LEU A 85 2.47 -5.83 6.52
C LEU A 85 3.58 -6.84 6.85
N ASP A 86 4.74 -6.37 7.32
CA ASP A 86 5.95 -7.18 7.49
C ASP A 86 5.77 -8.33 8.51
N GLU A 87 6.29 -9.50 8.20
CA GLU A 87 6.24 -10.69 9.06
C GLU A 87 4.81 -11.12 9.43
N THR A 88 3.89 -11.06 8.46
CA THR A 88 2.51 -11.52 8.65
C THR A 88 2.03 -12.42 7.51
N PHE A 89 0.96 -13.17 7.78
CA PHE A 89 0.07 -13.67 6.74
C PHE A 89 -0.90 -12.56 6.30
N LEU A 90 -0.92 -12.27 5.00
CA LEU A 90 -1.84 -11.31 4.38
C LEU A 90 -3.21 -11.97 4.19
N CYS A 91 -4.20 -11.60 5.01
CA CYS A 91 -5.54 -12.18 4.97
C CYS A 91 -6.55 -11.23 4.29
N PRO A 92 -6.97 -11.48 3.03
CA PRO A 92 -7.98 -10.65 2.37
C PRO A 92 -9.39 -10.98 2.89
N ALA A 93 -9.93 -10.11 3.74
CA ALA A 93 -11.20 -10.33 4.42
C ALA A 93 -12.42 -10.32 3.49
N LYS A 94 -12.30 -9.76 2.28
CA LYS A 94 -13.36 -9.69 1.28
C LYS A 94 -13.23 -10.75 0.19
N CYS A 95 -12.30 -11.70 0.32
CA CYS A 95 -12.14 -12.74 -0.69
C CYS A 95 -13.40 -13.61 -0.80
N ALA A 96 -14.09 -13.50 -1.93
CA ALA A 96 -15.33 -14.23 -2.19
C ALA A 96 -15.17 -15.75 -2.15
N ALA A 97 -13.95 -16.27 -2.35
CA ALA A 97 -13.62 -17.70 -2.31
C ALA A 97 -13.39 -18.25 -0.90
N THR A 98 -13.32 -17.39 0.13
CA THR A 98 -12.99 -17.80 1.51
C THR A 98 -14.04 -17.37 2.51
N VAL A 99 -14.06 -18.05 3.66
CA VAL A 99 -14.74 -17.60 4.88
C VAL A 99 -13.67 -17.41 5.94
N VAL A 100 -13.55 -16.18 6.43
CA VAL A 100 -12.60 -15.80 7.48
C VAL A 100 -13.36 -15.65 8.80
N THR A 101 -12.89 -16.31 9.84
CA THR A 101 -13.47 -16.26 11.19
C THR A 101 -12.38 -15.95 12.20
N GLN A 102 -12.63 -14.98 13.07
CA GLN A 102 -11.78 -14.71 14.22
C GLN A 102 -12.35 -15.42 15.44
N LEU A 103 -11.51 -16.16 16.13
CA LEU A 103 -11.82 -16.81 17.39
C LEU A 103 -11.07 -16.11 18.52
N GLY A 104 -11.76 -15.88 19.64
CA GLY A 104 -11.15 -15.40 20.87
C GLY A 104 -10.33 -16.48 21.57
N ALA A 105 -9.92 -16.18 22.81
CA ALA A 105 -8.96 -17.02 23.53
C ALA A 105 -9.55 -18.39 23.96
N GLU A 106 -10.88 -18.49 24.05
CA GLU A 106 -11.59 -19.71 24.46
C GLU A 106 -12.23 -20.42 23.24
N GLY A 107 -11.91 -19.98 22.02
CA GLY A 107 -12.44 -20.55 20.78
C GLY A 107 -13.83 -20.00 20.39
N GLU A 108 -14.33 -19.01 21.10
CA GLU A 108 -15.58 -18.31 20.80
C GLU A 108 -15.43 -17.43 19.56
N VAL A 109 -16.44 -17.37 18.71
CA VAL A 109 -16.43 -16.46 17.54
C VAL A 109 -16.55 -15.02 18.03
N VAL A 110 -15.59 -14.18 17.62
CA VAL A 110 -15.57 -12.75 17.93
C VAL A 110 -15.59 -11.92 16.64
N PRO A 111 -15.95 -10.63 16.68
CA PRO A 111 -15.90 -9.77 15.50
C PRO A 111 -14.52 -9.79 14.83
N LEU A 112 -14.48 -9.96 13.51
CA LEU A 112 -13.25 -9.90 12.74
C LEU A 112 -12.72 -8.47 12.70
N ALA A 113 -11.67 -8.19 13.46
CA ALA A 113 -11.05 -6.87 13.50
C ALA A 113 -10.10 -6.69 12.30
N PRO A 114 -10.19 -5.60 11.52
CA PRO A 114 -9.24 -5.31 10.45
C PRO A 114 -7.87 -4.89 11.03
N GLY A 115 -6.82 -5.00 10.21
CA GLY A 115 -5.47 -4.63 10.59
C GLY A 115 -4.76 -5.67 11.46
N ARG A 116 -3.66 -5.24 12.09
CA ARG A 116 -2.92 -6.05 13.06
C ARG A 116 -3.71 -6.23 14.35
N TRP A 117 -3.36 -7.27 15.09
CA TRP A 117 -3.96 -7.61 16.37
C TRP A 117 -2.88 -8.12 17.31
N ASP A 118 -2.81 -7.58 18.51
CA ASP A 118 -1.83 -7.93 19.55
C ASP A 118 -2.43 -8.80 20.67
N GLY A 119 -3.76 -8.97 20.67
CA GLY A 119 -4.46 -9.82 21.62
C GLY A 119 -4.31 -11.32 21.33
N ARG A 120 -4.76 -12.14 22.28
CA ARG A 120 -4.87 -13.59 22.08
C ARG A 120 -6.05 -13.94 21.17
N GLY A 121 -5.90 -14.99 20.38
CA GLY A 121 -6.95 -15.50 19.50
C GLY A 121 -6.39 -16.27 18.30
N THR A 122 -7.30 -16.79 17.49
CA THR A 122 -6.98 -17.59 16.29
C THR A 122 -7.69 -16.99 15.08
N LEU A 123 -7.01 -16.95 13.95
CA LEU A 123 -7.63 -16.69 12.66
C LEU A 123 -7.85 -18.02 11.94
N ARG A 124 -9.09 -18.28 11.53
CA ARG A 124 -9.50 -19.48 10.78
C ARG A 124 -9.98 -19.05 9.40
N ILE A 125 -9.43 -19.67 8.35
CA ILE A 125 -9.77 -19.40 6.96
C ILE A 125 -10.18 -20.72 6.31
N VAL A 126 -11.39 -20.75 5.76
CA VAL A 126 -11.92 -21.91 5.02
C VAL A 126 -12.12 -21.53 3.57
N VAL A 127 -11.54 -22.31 2.66
CA VAL A 127 -11.72 -22.14 1.20
C VAL A 127 -13.01 -22.85 0.79
N LYS A 128 -13.91 -22.13 0.13
CA LYS A 128 -15.29 -22.59 -0.10
C LYS A 128 -15.40 -23.77 -1.05
N HIS A 129 -14.56 -23.84 -2.07
CA HIS A 129 -14.72 -24.80 -3.16
C HIS A 129 -14.13 -26.19 -2.83
N ASP A 130 -13.09 -26.28 -2.01
CA ASP A 130 -12.41 -27.54 -1.64
C ASP A 130 -12.46 -27.85 -0.14
N GLY A 131 -12.96 -26.92 0.69
CA GLY A 131 -13.03 -27.09 2.14
C GLY A 131 -11.68 -27.02 2.84
N ALA A 132 -10.59 -26.64 2.14
CA ALA A 132 -9.28 -26.51 2.76
C ALA A 132 -9.32 -25.48 3.90
N GLU A 133 -8.69 -25.84 5.02
CA GLU A 133 -8.71 -25.03 6.23
C GLU A 133 -7.29 -24.62 6.63
N PHE A 134 -7.15 -23.33 6.95
CA PHE A 134 -5.94 -22.74 7.50
C PHE A 134 -6.27 -22.11 8.85
N THR A 135 -5.46 -22.41 9.86
CA THR A 135 -5.55 -21.82 11.19
C THR A 135 -4.19 -21.32 11.64
N MET A 136 -4.17 -20.14 12.24
CA MET A 136 -2.95 -19.50 12.73
C MET A 136 -3.27 -18.58 13.92
N PRO A 137 -2.29 -18.25 14.77
CA PRO A 137 -2.46 -17.21 15.77
C PRO A 137 -2.94 -15.91 15.11
N ARG A 138 -3.93 -15.24 15.72
CA ARG A 138 -4.43 -13.97 15.18
C ARG A 138 -3.34 -12.90 15.10
N SER A 139 -2.32 -12.98 15.96
CA SER A 139 -1.13 -12.11 15.97
C SER A 139 -0.23 -12.23 14.74
N ASP A 140 -0.28 -13.37 14.05
CA ASP A 140 0.62 -13.69 12.95
C ASP A 140 0.01 -13.29 11.59
N ALA A 141 -1.19 -12.71 11.60
CA ALA A 141 -1.92 -12.29 10.42
C ALA A 141 -2.33 -10.82 10.48
N ILE A 142 -2.39 -10.19 9.31
CA ILE A 142 -3.06 -8.91 9.11
C ILE A 142 -4.35 -9.12 8.32
N VAL A 143 -5.47 -8.61 8.84
CA VAL A 143 -6.76 -8.68 8.18
C VAL A 143 -6.92 -7.46 7.27
N LEU A 144 -6.86 -7.67 5.97
CA LEU A 144 -6.90 -6.62 4.95
C LEU A 144 -8.33 -6.46 4.41
N PRO A 145 -8.82 -5.22 4.22
CA PRO A 145 -10.14 -4.96 3.64
C PRO A 145 -10.13 -5.12 2.10
N LEU A 146 -9.47 -6.16 1.60
CA LEU A 146 -9.20 -6.45 0.20
C LEU A 146 -9.86 -7.76 -0.22
N GLU A 147 -10.12 -7.88 -1.52
CA GLU A 147 -10.65 -9.07 -2.18
C GLU A 147 -9.58 -10.13 -2.38
N GLN A 148 -8.31 -9.73 -2.56
CA GLN A 148 -7.15 -10.60 -2.74
C GLN A 148 -5.89 -9.95 -2.16
N ALA A 149 -4.86 -10.76 -1.93
CA ALA A 149 -3.51 -10.30 -1.59
C ALA A 149 -2.61 -10.17 -2.84
N SER A 150 -3.18 -9.78 -3.98
CA SER A 150 -2.40 -9.58 -5.21
C SER A 150 -1.54 -8.32 -5.15
N ALA A 151 -0.46 -8.27 -5.92
CA ALA A 151 0.42 -7.10 -5.96
C ALA A 151 -0.34 -5.79 -6.33
N GLU A 152 -1.36 -5.85 -7.19
CA GLU A 152 -2.19 -4.70 -7.57
C GLU A 152 -2.96 -4.12 -6.38
N LEU A 153 -3.66 -4.98 -5.62
CA LEU A 153 -4.47 -4.54 -4.48
C LEU A 153 -3.59 -4.12 -3.30
N LEU A 154 -2.43 -4.77 -3.13
CA LEU A 154 -1.43 -4.33 -2.15
C LEU A 154 -0.86 -2.95 -2.51
N ALA A 155 -0.61 -2.66 -3.80
CA ALA A 155 -0.17 -1.34 -4.25
C ALA A 155 -1.21 -0.26 -3.93
N TRP A 156 -2.50 -0.56 -4.15
CA TRP A 156 -3.59 0.34 -3.75
C TRP A 156 -3.66 0.53 -2.22
N TYR A 157 -3.63 -0.55 -1.45
CA TYR A 157 -3.66 -0.50 0.01
C TYR A 157 -2.52 0.34 0.59
N ILE A 158 -1.29 0.09 0.15
CA ILE A 158 -0.09 0.82 0.57
C ILE A 158 -0.18 2.29 0.11
N CYS A 159 -0.74 2.56 -1.08
CA CYS A 159 -0.99 3.93 -1.54
C CYS A 159 -1.90 4.70 -0.57
N CYS A 160 -3.04 4.13 -0.19
CA CYS A 160 -3.98 4.75 0.74
C CYS A 160 -3.34 5.00 2.12
N HIS A 161 -2.69 3.98 2.70
CA HIS A 161 -2.03 4.09 3.99
C HIS A 161 -0.88 5.12 3.98
N THR A 162 -0.11 5.17 2.89
CA THR A 162 0.98 6.15 2.74
C THR A 162 0.43 7.56 2.57
N LEU A 163 -0.66 7.72 1.83
CA LEU A 163 -1.33 8.99 1.60
C LEU A 163 -1.88 9.59 2.90
N GLU A 164 -2.52 8.79 3.74
CA GLU A 164 -3.01 9.22 5.07
C GLU A 164 -1.86 9.77 5.93
N ARG A 165 -0.71 9.08 5.93
CA ARG A 165 0.50 9.50 6.66
C ARG A 165 1.13 10.78 6.11
N LEU A 166 0.88 11.10 4.84
CA LEU A 166 1.33 12.33 4.18
C LEU A 166 0.32 13.48 4.31
N GLY A 167 -0.76 13.30 5.08
CA GLY A 167 -1.77 14.32 5.32
C GLY A 167 -2.93 14.33 4.32
N GLY A 168 -3.04 13.32 3.47
CA GLY A 168 -4.16 13.14 2.55
C GLY A 168 -4.02 13.85 1.20
N PRO A 169 -4.97 13.63 0.27
CA PRO A 169 -4.91 14.17 -1.08
C PRO A 169 -4.79 15.70 -1.14
N ALA A 170 -5.58 16.40 -0.33
CA ALA A 170 -5.62 17.86 -0.33
C ALA A 170 -4.30 18.50 0.12
N ALA A 171 -3.60 17.89 1.09
CA ALA A 171 -2.32 18.39 1.59
C ALA A 171 -1.21 18.28 0.54
N LEU A 172 -1.17 17.16 -0.18
CA LEU A 172 -0.22 16.95 -1.28
C LEU A 172 -0.54 17.83 -2.48
N TRP A 173 -1.82 17.98 -2.81
CA TRP A 173 -2.27 18.87 -3.89
C TRP A 173 -1.89 20.34 -3.62
N ALA A 174 -2.02 20.80 -2.36
CA ALA A 174 -1.61 22.15 -1.96
C ALA A 174 -0.11 22.39 -2.13
N GLN A 175 0.71 21.34 -2.00
CA GLN A 175 2.16 21.35 -2.27
C GLN A 175 2.51 21.18 -3.75
N GLY A 176 1.51 21.04 -4.62
CA GLY A 176 1.69 20.96 -6.06
C GLY A 176 1.79 19.56 -6.63
N ALA A 177 1.52 18.51 -5.85
CA ALA A 177 1.42 17.16 -6.38
C ALA A 177 0.13 16.99 -7.22
N GLU A 178 0.24 16.31 -8.36
CA GLU A 178 -0.85 15.95 -9.26
C GLU A 178 -1.34 14.52 -8.98
N SER A 179 -0.40 13.59 -8.80
CA SER A 179 -0.71 12.19 -8.54
C SER A 179 0.33 11.52 -7.65
N LEU A 180 -0.11 10.45 -6.97
CA LEU A 180 0.70 9.54 -6.18
C LEU A 180 0.60 8.15 -6.80
N ARG A 181 1.72 7.56 -7.21
CA ARG A 181 1.80 6.16 -7.66
C ARG A 181 2.56 5.35 -6.63
N VAL A 182 2.03 4.19 -6.25
CA VAL A 182 2.76 3.18 -5.49
C VAL A 182 2.90 1.93 -6.35
N GLY A 183 4.12 1.40 -6.42
CA GLY A 183 4.43 0.10 -7.01
C GLY A 183 4.74 -0.92 -5.91
N VAL A 184 4.35 -2.18 -6.13
CA VAL A 184 4.67 -3.34 -5.30
C VAL A 184 5.34 -4.39 -6.18
N VAL A 185 6.58 -4.72 -5.83
CA VAL A 185 7.40 -5.73 -6.49
C VAL A 185 7.32 -7.01 -5.66
N GLU A 186 6.73 -8.06 -6.23
CA GLU A 186 6.54 -9.36 -5.57
C GLU A 186 7.74 -10.28 -5.74
N THR A 187 8.29 -10.32 -6.95
CA THR A 187 9.54 -11.02 -7.27
C THR A 187 10.39 -10.14 -8.18
N GLU A 188 11.66 -10.49 -8.37
CA GLU A 188 12.51 -9.77 -9.32
C GLU A 188 11.85 -9.78 -10.71
N HIS A 189 11.67 -8.58 -11.28
CA HIS A 189 11.00 -8.34 -12.57
C HIS A 189 9.47 -8.49 -12.62
N GLN A 190 8.79 -8.68 -11.48
CA GLN A 190 7.32 -8.70 -11.43
C GLN A 190 6.81 -7.61 -10.47
N GLU A 191 6.11 -6.63 -11.03
CA GLU A 191 5.60 -5.46 -10.32
C GLU A 191 4.17 -5.16 -10.76
N ALA A 192 3.34 -4.78 -9.80
CA ALA A 192 2.07 -4.11 -10.04
C ALA A 192 2.07 -2.72 -9.40
N SER A 193 1.22 -1.82 -9.90
CA SER A 193 1.14 -0.47 -9.35
C SER A 193 -0.25 0.11 -9.37
N PHE A 194 -0.50 1.04 -8.46
CA PHE A 194 -1.71 1.83 -8.37
C PHE A 194 -1.36 3.31 -8.41
N THR A 195 -2.13 4.11 -9.15
CA THR A 195 -1.95 5.58 -9.23
C THR A 195 -3.21 6.29 -8.81
N LEU A 196 -3.08 7.17 -7.82
CA LEU A 196 -4.15 8.03 -7.32
C LEU A 196 -3.98 9.46 -7.84
N PRO A 197 -4.95 10.02 -8.58
CA PRO A 197 -5.04 11.45 -8.83
C PRO A 197 -5.35 12.21 -7.54
N LEU A 198 -4.64 13.30 -7.26
CA LEU A 198 -4.76 14.06 -6.00
C LEU A 198 -5.67 15.30 -6.12
N ARG A 199 -6.27 15.53 -7.30
CA ARG A 199 -7.12 16.69 -7.56
C ARG A 199 -8.34 16.71 -6.61
N PRO A 200 -8.62 17.82 -5.91
CA PRO A 200 -9.82 17.97 -5.10
C PRO A 200 -11.08 17.76 -5.94
N GLY A 201 -12.01 16.95 -5.43
CA GLY A 201 -13.28 16.62 -6.09
C GLY A 201 -13.23 15.43 -7.06
N GLY A 202 -12.06 14.80 -7.25
CA GLY A 202 -12.00 13.45 -7.80
C GLY A 202 -12.41 12.44 -6.72
N ALA A 203 -13.41 11.61 -6.99
CA ALA A 203 -13.91 10.64 -6.03
C ALA A 203 -12.77 9.70 -5.57
N VAL A 204 -12.32 9.86 -4.33
CA VAL A 204 -11.62 8.79 -3.62
C VAL A 204 -12.73 7.95 -3.02
N ALA A 205 -13.02 6.79 -3.59
CA ALA A 205 -13.86 5.82 -2.92
C ALA A 205 -13.13 5.41 -1.63
N THR A 206 -13.58 5.94 -0.50
CA THR A 206 -13.11 5.50 0.82
C THR A 206 -13.56 4.06 1.01
N ALA A 207 -12.71 3.22 1.60
CA ALA A 207 -13.10 1.87 1.98
C ALA A 207 -14.29 1.93 2.94
N GLY A 208 -15.50 1.63 2.46
CA GLY A 208 -16.72 1.68 3.27
C GLY A 208 -18.04 2.03 2.56
N SER A 209 -18.08 2.18 1.23
CA SER A 209 -19.34 2.16 0.46
C SER A 209 -19.71 0.76 0.03
#